data_AF-A0A0E9N345-F1
#
_entry.id   AF-A0A0E9N345-F1
#
_cell.length_a   1.000
_cell.length_b   1.000
_cell.length_c   1.000
_cell.angle_alpha   90.00
_cell.angle_beta   90.00
_cell.angle_gamma   90.00
#
_symmetry.space_group_name_H-M   'P 1'
#
loop_
_entity.id
_entity.type
_entity.pdbx_description
1 polymer ?
#
loop_
_entity_poly.entity_id
_entity_poly.type
_entity_poly.pdbx_seq_one_letter_code
_entity_poly.pdbx_strand_id
1 'polypeptide(L)'
;MQLKAALTPFVFGILGILTTDILGSLAAVQLDISYYWFALVSLVNYAVAGHFIWRVSGMWTTILLTAAMGIFDGSAGFYIAAKLGAYGSGFTEAWIVLGMLAASISMIFMAGAFGALVAAVSKEYFPQHQQIKGDHER
;
A
#
# COMPACT_ATOMS: atom_id res chain seq x y z
N MET A 1 2.05 -2.47 -22.82
CA MET A 1 3.11 -3.26 -22.15
C MET A 1 3.39 -2.79 -20.72
N GLN A 2 3.23 -1.50 -20.39
CA GLN A 2 3.58 -0.89 -19.10
C GLN A 2 2.78 -1.39 -17.87
N LEU A 3 1.48 -1.68 -18.01
CA LEU A 3 0.67 -2.15 -16.87
C LEU A 3 1.16 -3.49 -16.32
N LYS A 4 1.51 -4.46 -17.19
CA LYS A 4 2.02 -5.77 -16.76
C LYS A 4 3.28 -5.64 -15.90
N ALA A 5 4.19 -4.74 -16.27
CA ALA A 5 5.41 -4.48 -15.51
C ALA A 5 5.12 -3.85 -14.13
N ALA A 6 4.07 -3.02 -14.03
CA ALA A 6 3.64 -2.42 -12.77
C ALA A 6 2.96 -3.38 -11.80
N LEU A 7 2.40 -4.50 -12.29
CA LEU A 7 1.74 -5.49 -11.44
C LEU A 7 2.72 -6.19 -10.47
N THR A 8 3.97 -6.42 -10.90
CA THR A 8 4.97 -7.06 -10.04
C THR A 8 5.27 -6.25 -8.77
N PRO A 9 5.70 -4.97 -8.83
CA PRO A 9 5.92 -4.17 -7.63
C PRO A 9 4.63 -3.93 -6.84
N PHE A 10 3.47 -3.85 -7.51
CA PHE A 10 2.17 -3.78 -6.84
C PHE A 10 1.88 -5.01 -5.97
N VAL A 11 2.09 -6.23 -6.50
CA VAL A 11 1.90 -7.48 -5.75
C VAL A 11 2.88 -7.56 -4.58
N PHE A 12 4.16 -7.21 -4.79
CA PHE A 12 5.13 -7.14 -3.69
C PHE A 12 4.71 -6.11 -2.62
N GLY A 13 4.17 -4.97 -3.03
CA GLY A 13 3.61 -3.98 -2.13
C GLY A 13 2.48 -4.54 -1.25
N ILE A 14 1.50 -5.24 -1.86
CA ILE A 14 0.41 -5.89 -1.11
C ILE A 14 0.95 -6.91 -0.12
N LEU A 15 1.86 -7.78 -0.57
CA LEU A 15 2.47 -8.79 0.31
C LEU A 15 3.23 -8.15 1.47
N GLY A 16 3.94 -7.04 1.23
CA GLY A 16 4.63 -6.27 2.27
C GLY A 16 3.68 -5.68 3.30
N ILE A 17 2.56 -5.08 2.84
CA ILE A 17 1.53 -4.54 3.74
C ILE A 17 0.93 -5.65 4.59
N LEU A 18 0.45 -6.75 3.98
CA LEU A 18 -0.15 -7.85 4.73
C LEU A 18 0.81 -8.47 5.75
N THR A 19 2.09 -8.61 5.37
CA THR A 19 3.13 -9.07 6.30
C THR A 19 3.28 -8.10 7.46
N THR A 20 3.27 -6.79 7.19
CA THR A 20 3.36 -5.74 8.20
C THR A 20 2.15 -5.77 9.14
N ASP A 21 0.94 -5.96 8.61
CA ASP A 21 -0.28 -6.05 9.43
C ASP A 21 -0.30 -7.30 10.31
N ILE A 22 0.12 -8.45 9.77
CA ILE A 22 0.24 -9.69 10.54
C ILE A 22 1.25 -9.51 11.66
N LEU A 23 2.46 -9.06 11.34
CA LEU A 23 3.51 -8.86 12.34
C LEU A 23 3.14 -7.80 13.36
N GLY A 24 2.52 -6.69 12.92
CA GLY A 24 2.06 -5.62 13.78
C GLY A 24 0.97 -6.09 14.74
N SER A 25 0.02 -6.89 14.24
CA SER A 25 -1.06 -7.45 15.05
C SER A 25 -0.51 -8.45 16.08
N LEU A 26 0.40 -9.32 15.66
CA LEU A 26 1.05 -10.26 16.56
C LEU A 26 1.90 -9.55 17.61
N ALA A 27 2.68 -8.54 17.22
CA ALA A 27 3.48 -7.75 18.16
C ALA A 27 2.60 -6.98 19.14
N ALA A 28 1.49 -6.41 18.70
CA ALA A 28 0.55 -5.72 19.58
C ALA A 28 -0.07 -6.66 20.62
N VAL A 29 -0.43 -7.88 20.22
CA VAL A 29 -1.09 -8.85 21.10
C VAL A 29 -0.09 -9.57 22.02
N GLN A 30 1.09 -9.94 21.51
CA GLN A 30 2.05 -10.78 22.22
C GLN A 30 3.08 -9.98 23.02
N LEU A 31 3.44 -8.79 22.54
CA LEU A 31 4.54 -7.99 23.10
C LEU A 31 4.06 -6.65 23.68
N ASP A 32 2.75 -6.37 23.63
CA ASP A 32 2.13 -5.10 24.07
C ASP A 32 2.75 -3.86 23.40
N ILE A 33 3.23 -4.04 22.15
CA ILE A 33 3.80 -2.96 21.35
C ILE A 33 2.66 -2.23 20.64
N SER A 34 2.66 -0.89 20.70
CA SER A 34 1.66 -0.11 19.96
C SER A 34 1.68 -0.42 18.45
N TYR A 35 0.52 -0.82 17.91
CA TYR A 35 0.33 -1.08 16.47
C TYR A 35 0.71 0.13 15.59
N TYR A 36 0.64 1.34 16.15
CA TYR A 36 0.98 2.58 15.45
C TYR A 36 2.40 2.60 14.88
N TRP A 37 3.36 1.92 15.53
CA TRP A 37 4.73 1.82 15.01
C TRP A 37 4.80 1.12 13.65
N PHE A 38 3.89 0.18 13.40
CA PHE A 38 3.81 -0.52 12.12
C PHE A 38 3.16 0.32 11.02
N ALA A 39 2.42 1.37 11.35
CA ALA A 39 1.89 2.31 10.36
C ALA A 39 3.03 3.01 9.58
N LEU A 40 4.15 3.32 10.25
CA LEU A 40 5.33 3.88 9.57
C LEU A 40 5.96 2.88 8.60
N VAL A 41 5.99 1.60 8.97
CA VAL A 41 6.49 0.52 8.10
C VAL A 41 5.59 0.33 6.88
N SER A 42 4.27 0.37 7.07
CA SER A 42 3.31 0.34 5.95
C SER A 42 3.50 1.54 5.03
N LEU A 43 3.75 2.74 5.56
CA LEU A 43 4.03 3.93 4.75
C LEU A 43 5.30 3.77 3.89
N VAL A 44 6.35 3.15 4.44
CA VAL A 44 7.55 2.80 3.66
C VAL A 44 7.21 1.82 2.54
N ASN A 45 6.37 0.81 2.79
CA ASN A 45 5.91 -0.11 1.75
C ASN A 45 5.19 0.62 0.60
N TYR A 46 4.30 1.57 0.91
CA TYR A 46 3.66 2.39 -0.12
C TYR A 46 4.66 3.24 -0.90
N ALA A 47 5.65 3.83 -0.23
CA ALA A 47 6.67 4.65 -0.87
C ALA A 47 7.51 3.83 -1.86
N VAL A 48 7.99 2.67 -1.41
CA VAL A 48 8.82 1.78 -2.22
C VAL A 48 8.04 1.22 -3.40
N ALA A 49 6.85 0.64 -3.16
CA ALA A 49 6.02 0.09 -4.23
C ALA A 49 5.59 1.19 -5.21
N GLY A 50 5.13 2.34 -4.71
CA GLY A 50 4.73 3.48 -5.53
C GLY A 50 5.87 4.00 -6.40
N HIS A 51 7.09 4.09 -5.85
CA HIS A 51 8.28 4.48 -6.63
C HIS A 51 8.54 3.50 -7.78
N PHE A 52 8.57 2.19 -7.49
CA PHE A 52 8.82 1.18 -8.53
C PHE A 52 7.71 1.11 -9.58
N ILE A 53 6.44 1.25 -9.18
CA ILE A 53 5.31 1.34 -10.12
C ILE A 53 5.48 2.56 -11.04
N TRP A 54 5.83 3.71 -10.47
CA TRP A 54 6.04 4.94 -11.22
C TRP A 54 7.16 4.81 -12.26
N ARG A 55 8.26 4.16 -11.89
CA ARG A 55 9.41 3.93 -12.79
C ARG A 55 9.03 3.18 -14.06
N VAL A 56 7.99 2.34 -14.04
CA VAL A 56 7.63 1.46 -15.17
C VAL A 56 6.30 1.80 -15.86
N SER A 57 5.48 2.67 -15.28
CA SER A 57 4.11 2.93 -15.78
C SER A 57 3.64 4.38 -15.75
N GLY A 58 4.30 5.26 -15.00
CA GLY A 58 3.92 6.67 -14.89
C GLY A 58 2.91 6.99 -13.77
N MET A 59 2.53 8.28 -13.70
CA MET A 59 1.85 8.86 -12.53
C MET A 59 0.46 8.28 -12.29
N TRP A 60 -0.41 8.25 -13.31
CA TRP A 60 -1.79 7.78 -13.14
C TRP A 60 -1.88 6.32 -12.68
N THR A 61 -1.09 5.44 -13.30
CA THR A 61 -1.03 4.03 -12.89
C THR A 61 -0.49 3.88 -11.46
N THR A 62 0.47 4.71 -11.06
CA THR A 62 0.96 4.74 -9.68
C THR A 62 -0.13 5.09 -8.69
N ILE A 63 -0.89 6.16 -8.95
CA ILE A 63 -2.00 6.59 -8.09
C ILE A 63 -3.06 5.50 -7.97
N LEU A 64 -3.48 4.92 -9.10
CA LEU A 64 -4.53 3.90 -9.10
C LEU A 64 -4.09 2.62 -8.38
N LEU A 65 -2.86 2.14 -8.64
CA LEU A 65 -2.36 0.92 -8.01
C LEU A 65 -2.05 1.12 -6.53
N THR A 66 -1.52 2.27 -6.11
CA THR A 66 -1.33 2.56 -4.67
C THR A 66 -2.67 2.73 -3.95
N ALA A 67 -3.65 3.39 -4.56
CA ALA A 67 -5.02 3.43 -4.02
C ALA A 67 -5.62 2.02 -3.88
N ALA A 68 -5.39 1.15 -4.87
CA ALA A 68 -5.80 -0.25 -4.80
C ALA A 68 -5.07 -1.03 -3.70
N MET A 69 -3.78 -0.77 -3.45
CA MET A 69 -3.07 -1.32 -2.29
C MET A 69 -3.74 -0.91 -0.97
N GLY A 70 -4.22 0.33 -0.89
CA GLY A 70 -5.02 0.83 0.25
C GLY A 70 -6.27 0.01 0.54
N ILE A 71 -6.89 -0.61 -0.48
CA ILE A 71 -8.01 -1.53 -0.29
C ILE A 71 -7.55 -2.75 0.51
N PHE A 72 -6.41 -3.34 0.18
CA PHE A 72 -5.91 -4.54 0.87
C PHE A 72 -5.53 -4.24 2.32
N ASP A 73 -4.86 -3.12 2.56
CA ASP A 73 -4.51 -2.63 3.90
C ASP A 73 -5.77 -2.42 4.76
N GLY A 74 -6.71 -1.61 4.25
CA GLY A 74 -7.93 -1.29 4.97
C GLY A 74 -8.91 -2.45 5.12
N SER A 75 -8.86 -3.47 4.25
CA SER A 75 -9.75 -4.64 4.34
C SER A 75 -9.09 -5.81 5.05
N ALA A 76 -8.12 -6.47 4.40
CA ALA A 76 -7.47 -7.66 4.92
C ALA A 76 -6.63 -7.32 6.16
N GLY A 77 -5.93 -6.18 6.18
CA GLY A 77 -5.19 -5.72 7.37
C GLY A 77 -6.11 -5.52 8.56
N PHE A 78 -7.23 -4.79 8.39
CA PHE A 78 -8.23 -4.62 9.44
C PHE A 78 -8.82 -5.96 9.91
N TYR A 79 -9.17 -6.85 8.97
CA TYR A 79 -9.72 -8.16 9.30
C TYR A 79 -8.74 -9.00 10.14
N ILE A 80 -7.46 -9.02 9.76
CA ILE A 80 -6.40 -9.74 10.48
C ILE A 80 -6.24 -9.15 11.89
N ALA A 81 -6.13 -7.83 12.01
CA ALA A 81 -5.98 -7.15 13.30
C ALA A 81 -7.17 -7.41 14.23
N ALA A 82 -8.41 -7.36 13.70
CA ALA A 82 -9.60 -7.67 14.48
C ALA A 82 -9.64 -9.14 14.92
N LYS A 83 -9.31 -10.10 14.04
CA LYS A 83 -9.31 -11.54 14.37
C LYS A 83 -8.21 -11.93 15.36
N LEU A 84 -7.06 -11.27 15.29
CA LEU A 84 -5.97 -11.48 16.25
C LEU A 84 -6.22 -10.76 17.59
N GLY A 85 -7.23 -9.90 17.68
CA GLY A 85 -7.58 -9.17 18.90
C GLY A 85 -6.73 -7.93 19.15
N ALA A 86 -6.06 -7.40 18.12
CA ALA A 86 -5.20 -6.21 18.24
C ALA A 86 -6.00 -4.93 18.60
N TYR A 87 -7.32 -4.92 18.38
CA TYR A 87 -8.22 -3.85 18.80
C TYR A 87 -9.00 -4.16 20.09
N GLY A 88 -8.69 -5.25 20.77
CA GLY A 88 -9.39 -5.73 21.97
C GLY A 88 -10.54 -6.71 21.69
N SER A 89 -11.01 -7.37 22.74
CA SER A 89 -12.14 -8.31 22.68
C SER A 89 -13.47 -7.56 22.67
N GLY A 90 -14.32 -7.77 21.67
CA GLY A 90 -15.67 -7.18 21.66
C GLY A 90 -16.24 -6.80 20.28
N PHE A 91 -15.46 -6.93 19.22
CA PHE A 91 -15.94 -6.69 17.87
C PHE A 91 -16.88 -7.81 17.42
N THR A 92 -18.15 -7.47 17.15
CA THR A 92 -19.07 -8.36 16.45
C THR A 92 -18.71 -8.41 14.96
N GLU A 93 -19.18 -9.44 14.24
CA GLU A 93 -18.93 -9.54 12.80
C GLU A 93 -19.43 -8.32 12.02
N ALA A 94 -20.57 -7.74 12.42
CA ALA A 94 -21.10 -6.52 11.80
C ALA A 94 -20.15 -5.32 11.96
N TRP A 95 -19.55 -5.17 13.16
CA TRP A 95 -18.55 -4.12 13.39
C TRP A 95 -17.27 -4.35 12.60
N ILE A 96 -16.85 -5.60 12.42
CA ILE A 96 -15.67 -5.94 11.60
C ILE A 96 -15.93 -5.53 10.15
N VAL A 97 -17.07 -5.89 9.58
CA VAL A 97 -17.41 -5.53 8.19
C VAL A 97 -17.49 -4.01 8.01
N LEU A 98 -18.14 -3.30 8.94
CA LEU A 98 -18.22 -1.84 8.86
C LEU A 98 -16.83 -1.19 9.01
N GLY A 99 -16.00 -1.70 9.91
CA GLY A 99 -14.62 -1.28 10.11
C GLY A 99 -13.77 -1.49 8.86
N MET A 100 -13.85 -2.66 8.22
CA MET A 100 -13.17 -2.95 6.96
C MET A 100 -13.59 -1.98 5.86
N LEU A 101 -14.89 -1.66 5.73
CA LEU A 101 -15.37 -0.70 4.74
C LEU A 101 -14.83 0.71 5.00
N ALA A 102 -14.95 1.19 6.24
CA ALA A 102 -14.48 2.52 6.62
C ALA A 102 -12.95 2.66 6.47
N ALA A 103 -12.20 1.66 6.92
CA ALA A 103 -10.75 1.60 6.78
C ALA A 103 -10.34 1.52 5.31
N SER A 104 -10.98 0.68 4.49
CA SER A 104 -10.70 0.58 3.05
C SER A 104 -10.93 1.91 2.34
N ILE A 105 -12.06 2.59 2.58
CA ILE A 105 -12.34 3.89 1.97
C ILE A 105 -11.26 4.90 2.37
N SER A 106 -10.95 4.99 3.66
CA SER A 106 -9.94 5.92 4.18
C SER A 106 -8.56 5.65 3.57
N MET A 107 -8.16 4.38 3.51
CA MET A 107 -6.87 3.95 2.99
C MET A 107 -6.75 4.09 1.48
N ILE A 108 -7.82 3.94 0.70
CA ILE A 108 -7.83 4.26 -0.74
C ILE A 108 -7.42 5.71 -0.96
N PHE A 109 -8.03 6.64 -0.24
CA PHE A 109 -7.73 8.08 -0.40
C PHE A 109 -6.32 8.41 0.09
N MET A 110 -5.94 7.91 1.26
CA MET A 110 -4.60 8.14 1.81
C MET A 110 -3.50 7.55 0.92
N ALA A 111 -3.64 6.28 0.52
CA ALA A 111 -2.66 5.60 -0.31
C ALA A 111 -2.58 6.20 -1.72
N GLY A 112 -3.72 6.59 -2.31
CA GLY A 112 -3.74 7.27 -3.61
C GLY A 112 -3.07 8.65 -3.56
N ALA A 113 -3.34 9.44 -2.52
CA ALA A 113 -2.67 10.72 -2.31
C ALA A 113 -1.16 10.55 -2.10
N PHE A 114 -0.77 9.53 -1.33
CA PHE A 114 0.63 9.20 -1.10
C PHE A 114 1.32 8.69 -2.38
N GLY A 115 0.64 7.89 -3.20
CA GLY A 115 1.13 7.49 -4.52
C GLY A 115 1.34 8.67 -5.47
N ALA A 116 0.45 9.66 -5.42
CA ALA A 116 0.62 10.91 -6.18
C ALA A 116 1.87 11.69 -5.72
N LEU A 117 2.06 11.81 -4.40
CA LEU A 117 3.23 12.45 -3.80
C LEU A 117 4.52 11.73 -4.21
N VAL A 118 4.56 10.40 -4.06
CA VAL A 118 5.71 9.57 -4.40
C VAL A 118 6.04 9.68 -5.89
N ALA A 119 5.04 9.65 -6.76
CA ALA A 119 5.23 9.85 -8.19
C ALA A 119 5.81 11.24 -8.52
N ALA A 120 5.32 12.29 -7.84
CA ALA A 120 5.81 13.65 -8.02
C ALA A 120 7.27 13.81 -7.57
N VAL A 121 7.60 13.30 -6.38
CA VAL A 121 8.98 13.28 -5.86
C VAL A 121 9.88 12.45 -6.78
N SER A 122 9.43 11.28 -7.21
CA SER A 122 10.23 10.40 -8.07
C SER A 122 10.50 11.03 -9.43
N LYS A 123 9.55 11.80 -9.96
CA LYS A 123 9.74 12.58 -11.21
C LYS A 123 10.85 13.61 -11.08
N GLU A 124 10.95 14.29 -9.94
CA GLU A 124 11.95 15.33 -9.70
C GLU A 124 13.35 14.74 -9.51
N TYR A 125 13.48 13.71 -8.68
CA TYR A 125 14.79 13.18 -8.28
C TYR A 125 15.29 12.01 -9.14
N PHE A 126 14.39 11.32 -9.83
CA PHE A 126 14.71 10.15 -10.66
C PHE A 126 14.06 10.26 -12.03
N PRO A 127 14.34 11.33 -12.80
CA PRO A 127 13.76 11.51 -14.13
C PRO A 127 13.90 10.20 -14.89
N GLN A 128 12.80 9.74 -15.49
CA GLN A 128 12.83 8.55 -16.32
C GLN A 128 13.89 8.82 -17.38
N HIS A 129 15.04 8.15 -17.28
CA HIS A 129 16.01 8.14 -18.36
C HIS A 129 15.20 7.77 -19.59
N GLN A 130 15.26 8.62 -20.60
CA GLN A 130 14.52 8.51 -21.85
C GLN A 130 14.90 7.22 -22.62
N GLN A 131 14.58 6.05 -22.08
CA GLN A 131 14.34 4.83 -22.82
C GLN A 131 12.87 4.95 -23.23
N ILE A 132 12.46 5.27 -24.45
CA ILE A 132 13.03 4.94 -25.75
C ILE A 132 12.59 6.09 -26.68
N LYS A 133 13.44 7.11 -26.87
CA LYS A 133 13.34 7.99 -28.06
C LYS A 133 14.28 7.55 -29.18
N GLY A 134 15.00 6.43 -29.01
CA GLY A 134 16.06 5.99 -29.93
C GLY A 134 15.72 4.82 -30.87
N ASP A 135 14.72 3.98 -30.58
CA ASP A 135 14.55 2.71 -31.33
C ASP A 135 13.50 2.74 -32.45
N HIS A 136 12.95 3.91 -32.81
CA HIS A 136 12.05 4.05 -33.96
C HIS A 136 12.48 5.12 -34.98
N GLU A 137 13.69 5.66 -34.86
CA GLU A 137 14.32 6.46 -35.93
C GLU A 137 15.49 5.73 -36.63
N ARG A 138 15.52 4.39 -36.59
CA ARG A 138 16.40 3.57 -37.45
C ARG A 138 15.66 2.37 -38.02
#